data_AF-A0A1Q6YBH0-F1
#
_entry.id   AF-A0A1Q6YBH0-F1
#
_cell.length_a   1.000
_cell.length_b   1.000
_cell.length_c   1.000
_cell.angle_alpha   90.00
_cell.angle_beta   90.00
_cell.angle_gamma   90.00
#
_symmetry.space_group_name_H-M   'P 1'
#
loop_
_entity.id
_entity.type
_entity.pdbx_description
1 polymer ?
#
loop_
_entity_poly.entity_id
_entity_poly.type
_entity_poly.pdbx_seq_one_letter_code
_entity_poly.pdbx_strand_id
1 'polypeptide(L)'
;MGYGFHVPPRLSIAAQASKLKSGPAAQAVGYLNQYGHATPPLWDAAMDTTLTDAVSNILKNGANPMTALNRAADKCNTELQTLLS
;
A
#
# COMPACT_ATOMS: atom_id res chain seq x y z
N MET A 1 -21.35 11.35 4.10
CA MET A 1 -20.63 10.41 3.20
C MET A 1 -19.46 11.17 2.58
N GLY A 2 -18.28 11.18 3.21
CA GLY A 2 -17.16 11.98 2.71
C GLY A 2 -16.10 12.29 3.76
N TYR A 3 -15.56 11.25 4.40
CA TYR A 3 -14.32 11.39 5.14
C TYR A 3 -13.19 10.86 4.27
N GLY A 4 -12.11 11.63 4.14
CA GLY A 4 -10.95 11.26 3.32
C GLY A 4 -10.95 11.80 1.89
N PHE A 5 -9.79 11.75 1.26
CA PHE A 5 -9.55 12.13 -0.13
C PHE A 5 -9.52 10.87 -1.01
N HIS A 6 -10.50 10.72 -1.91
CA HIS A 6 -10.58 9.59 -2.82
C HIS A 6 -10.24 10.02 -4.25
N VAL A 7 -9.33 9.28 -4.89
CA VAL A 7 -8.98 9.46 -6.30
C VAL A 7 -9.69 8.40 -7.14
N PRO A 8 -10.42 8.76 -8.21
CA PRO A 8 -11.05 7.80 -9.10
C PRO A 8 -10.01 6.84 -9.71
N PRO A 9 -10.30 5.54 -9.80
CA PRO A 9 -9.34 4.56 -10.34
C PRO A 9 -9.10 4.72 -11.85
N ARG A 10 -9.99 5.42 -12.57
CA ARG A 10 -9.84 5.69 -14.01
C ARG A 10 -9.36 7.11 -14.26
N LEU A 11 -8.26 7.25 -15.00
CA LEU A 11 -7.70 8.55 -15.40
C LEU A 11 -8.71 9.42 -16.16
N SER A 12 -9.55 8.82 -17.01
CA SER A 12 -10.58 9.54 -17.76
C SER A 12 -11.63 10.21 -16.87
N ILE A 13 -11.91 9.63 -15.70
CA ILE A 13 -12.84 10.18 -14.71
C ILE A 13 -12.15 11.25 -13.86
N ALA A 14 -10.90 10.99 -13.45
CA ALA A 14 -10.10 11.99 -12.73
C ALA A 14 -9.91 13.27 -13.56
N ALA A 15 -9.70 13.16 -14.87
CA ALA A 15 -9.56 14.28 -15.80
C ALA A 15 -10.84 15.12 -15.96
N GLN A 16 -12.01 14.58 -15.63
CA GLN A 16 -13.28 15.31 -15.67
C GLN A 16 -13.57 16.05 -14.34
N ALA A 17 -12.99 15.58 -13.23
CA ALA A 17 -13.22 16.17 -11.91
C ALA A 17 -12.43 17.49 -11.75
N SER A 18 -13.12 18.63 -11.81
CA SER A 18 -12.51 19.96 -11.68
C SER A 18 -11.67 20.13 -10.42
N LYS A 19 -12.08 19.51 -9.30
CA LYS A 19 -11.36 19.51 -8.02
C LYS A 19 -10.01 18.79 -8.06
N LEU A 20 -9.74 17.98 -9.08
CA LEU A 20 -8.51 17.20 -9.23
C LEU A 20 -7.55 17.79 -10.27
N LYS A 21 -7.85 18.97 -10.81
CA LYS A 21 -7.07 19.58 -11.92
C LYS A 21 -5.95 20.51 -11.49
N SER A 22 -5.94 20.96 -10.24
CA SER A 22 -4.89 21.86 -9.74
C SER A 22 -4.59 21.64 -8.25
N GLY A 23 -3.48 22.21 -7.80
CA GLY A 23 -3.04 22.17 -6.40
C GLY A 23 -2.69 20.77 -5.89
N PRO A 24 -2.71 20.56 -4.55
CA PRO A 24 -2.32 19.30 -3.93
C PRO A 24 -3.14 18.09 -4.39
N ALA A 25 -4.42 18.29 -4.74
CA ALA A 25 -5.26 17.22 -5.25
C ALA A 25 -4.77 16.69 -6.60
N ALA A 26 -4.35 17.58 -7.51
CA ALA A 26 -3.76 17.18 -8.78
C ALA A 26 -2.40 16.48 -8.59
N GLN A 27 -1.58 16.95 -7.64
CA GLN A 27 -0.32 16.30 -7.30
C GLN A 27 -0.55 14.87 -6.79
N ALA A 28 -1.54 14.67 -5.91
CA ALA A 28 -1.88 13.34 -5.41
C ALA A 28 -2.36 12.39 -6.53
N VAL A 29 -3.18 12.89 -7.48
CA VAL A 29 -3.54 12.10 -8.68
C VAL A 29 -2.29 11.73 -9.48
N GLY A 30 -1.37 12.69 -9.67
CA GLY A 30 -0.11 12.46 -10.35
C GLY A 30 0.75 11.39 -9.66
N TYR A 31 0.93 11.47 -8.35
CA TYR A 31 1.71 10.50 -7.57
C TYR A 31 1.09 9.11 -7.58
N LEU A 32 -0.23 9.00 -7.42
CA LEU A 32 -0.90 7.71 -7.50
C LEU A 32 -0.82 7.09 -8.89
N ASN A 33 -0.85 7.90 -9.95
CA ASN A 33 -0.70 7.40 -11.31
C ASN A 33 0.76 6.99 -11.63
N GLN A 34 1.75 7.70 -11.08
CA GLN A 34 3.16 7.47 -11.38
C GLN A 34 3.78 6.37 -10.52
N TYR A 35 3.45 6.32 -9.23
CA TYR A 35 4.09 5.46 -8.22
C TYR A 35 3.12 4.49 -7.56
N GLY A 36 1.83 4.57 -7.88
CA GLY A 36 0.84 3.64 -7.36
C GLY A 36 1.00 2.25 -7.96
N HIS A 37 0.81 1.23 -7.14
CA HIS A 37 0.81 -0.16 -7.56
C HIS A 37 -0.50 -0.81 -7.11
N ALA A 38 -1.05 -1.66 -7.98
CA ALA A 38 -2.14 -2.53 -7.58
C ALA A 38 -1.61 -3.61 -6.64
N THR A 39 -2.32 -3.85 -5.55
CA THR A 39 -2.04 -4.99 -4.68
C THR A 39 -2.24 -6.30 -5.45
N PRO A 40 -1.26 -7.23 -5.46
CA PRO A 40 -1.41 -8.51 -6.14
C PRO A 40 -2.59 -9.32 -5.59
N PRO A 41 -3.30 -10.11 -6.43
CA PRO A 41 -4.46 -10.90 -5.98
C PRO A 41 -4.16 -11.91 -4.86
N LEU A 42 -2.91 -12.36 -4.76
CA LEU A 42 -2.45 -13.31 -3.75
C LEU A 42 -1.96 -12.64 -2.47
N TRP A 43 -1.98 -11.31 -2.38
CA TRP A 43 -1.66 -10.62 -1.13
C TRP A 43 -2.87 -10.68 -0.20
N ASP A 44 -2.71 -11.35 0.94
CA ASP A 44 -3.78 -11.57 1.90
C ASP A 44 -3.59 -10.79 3.22
N ALA A 45 -4.51 -11.00 4.15
CA ALA A 45 -4.49 -10.33 5.46
C ALA A 45 -3.32 -10.78 6.35
N ALA A 46 -2.80 -12.00 6.19
CA ALA A 46 -1.69 -12.51 6.98
C ALA A 46 -0.37 -11.86 6.56
N MET A 47 -0.15 -11.71 5.25
CA MET A 47 0.97 -10.94 4.69
C MET A 47 0.92 -9.47 5.11
N ASP A 48 -0.27 -8.85 5.10
CA ASP A 48 -0.45 -7.46 5.54
C ASP A 48 -0.14 -7.27 7.03
N THR A 49 -0.63 -8.19 7.87
CA THR A 49 -0.40 -8.18 9.31
C THR A 49 1.09 -8.30 9.63
N THR A 50 1.80 -9.26 8.99
CA THR A 50 3.21 -9.47 9.32
C THR A 50 4.10 -8.29 8.91
N LEU A 51 3.76 -7.59 7.83
CA LEU A 51 4.44 -6.36 7.42
C LEU A 51 4.16 -5.23 8.42
N THR A 52 2.90 -5.02 8.77
CA THR A 52 2.47 -3.98 9.72
C THR A 52 3.10 -4.17 11.10
N ASP A 53 3.20 -5.42 11.57
CA ASP A 53 3.85 -5.77 12.83
C ASP A 53 5.35 -5.48 12.80
N ALA A 54 6.03 -5.81 11.70
CA ALA A 54 7.45 -5.51 11.54
C ALA A 54 7.73 -4.00 11.59
N VAL A 55 6.95 -3.20 10.85
CA VAL A 55 7.06 -1.73 10.88
C VAL A 55 6.75 -1.18 12.28
N SER A 56 5.70 -1.69 12.93
CA SER A 56 5.36 -1.30 14.30
C SER A 56 6.49 -1.60 15.28
N ASN A 57 7.13 -2.77 15.17
CA ASN A 57 8.23 -3.16 16.04
C ASN A 57 9.49 -2.30 15.81
N ILE A 58 9.78 -1.93 14.56
CA ILE A 58 10.86 -0.99 14.23
C ILE A 58 10.61 0.36 14.89
N LEU A 59 9.43 0.94 14.68
CA LEU A 59 9.12 2.30 15.13
C LEU A 59 8.93 2.40 16.65
N LYS A 60 8.26 1.41 17.26
CA LYS A 60 7.89 1.46 18.68
C LYS A 60 8.98 0.90 19.59
N ASN A 61 9.68 -0.14 19.15
CA ASN A 61 10.60 -0.90 20.00
C ASN A 61 12.06 -0.81 19.55
N GLY A 62 12.36 -0.04 18.49
CA GLY A 62 13.73 0.15 18.01
C GLY A 62 14.36 -1.12 17.41
N ALA A 63 13.53 -2.06 16.93
CA ALA A 63 14.04 -3.27 16.29
C ALA A 63 14.90 -2.93 15.05
N ASN A 64 15.93 -3.73 14.78
CA ASN A 64 16.74 -3.56 13.58
C ASN A 64 15.85 -3.69 12.31
N PRO A 65 15.81 -2.69 11.43
CA PRO A 65 14.90 -2.70 10.27
C PRO A 65 15.15 -3.86 9.31
N MET A 66 16.41 -4.15 8.99
CA MET A 66 16.77 -5.23 8.06
C MET A 66 16.30 -6.58 8.61
N THR A 67 16.59 -6.87 9.87
CA THR A 67 16.19 -8.14 10.50
C THR A 67 14.67 -8.27 10.59
N ALA A 68 13.96 -7.19 10.95
CA ALA A 68 12.51 -7.20 11.09
C ALA A 68 11.80 -7.40 9.73
N LEU A 69 12.26 -6.68 8.70
CA LEU A 69 11.67 -6.76 7.36
C LEU A 69 12.01 -8.09 6.66
N ASN A 70 13.23 -8.63 6.82
CA ASN A 70 13.56 -9.95 6.27
C ASN A 70 12.68 -11.04 6.88
N ARG A 71 12.46 -11.01 8.20
CA ARG A 71 11.55 -11.95 8.86
C ARG A 71 10.11 -11.82 8.36
N ALA A 72 9.63 -10.60 8.11
CA ALA A 72 8.31 -10.39 7.53
C ALA A 72 8.24 -10.96 6.10
N ALA A 73 9.27 -10.72 5.28
CA ALA A 73 9.36 -11.26 3.93
C ALA A 73 9.34 -12.80 3.91
N ASP A 74 10.09 -13.47 4.80
CA ASP A 74 10.09 -14.93 4.92
C ASP A 74 8.69 -15.49 5.26
N LYS A 75 7.97 -14.80 6.15
CA LYS A 75 6.59 -15.15 6.52
C LYS A 75 5.62 -14.92 5.36
N CYS A 76 5.72 -13.77 4.67
CA CYS A 76 4.90 -13.53 3.48
C CYS A 76 5.16 -14.57 2.40
N ASN A 77 6.42 -14.97 2.19
CA ASN A 77 6.75 -16.01 1.22
C ASN A 77 6.16 -17.36 1.64
N THR A 78 6.21 -17.71 2.92
CA THR A 78 5.57 -18.94 3.44
C THR A 78 4.07 -18.93 3.18
N GLU A 79 3.38 -17.82 3.48
CA GLU A 79 1.95 -17.68 3.21
C GLU A 79 1.64 -17.77 1.71
N LEU A 80 2.46 -17.12 0.88
CA LEU A 80 2.30 -17.17 -0.57
C LEU A 80 2.43 -18.60 -1.09
N GLN A 81 3.37 -19.41 -0.56
CA GLN A 81 3.47 -20.83 -0.94
C GLN A 81 2.22 -21.62 -0.52
N THR A 82 1.61 -21.32 0.62
CA THR A 82 0.35 -21.93 1.06
C THR A 82 -0.81 -21.61 0.11
N LEU A 83 -0.88 -20.37 -0.40
CA LEU A 83 -1.92 -19.97 -1.36
C LEU A 83 -1.71 -20.56 -2.77
N LEU A 84 -0.50 -21.01 -3.08
CA LEU A 84 -0.12 -21.58 -4.38
C LEU A 84 -0.21 -23.11 -4.43
N SER A 85 -0.36 -23.78 -3.28
CA SER A 85 -0.49 -25.24 -3.19
C SER A 85 -1.92 -25.71 -3.46
#